data_AF-A0A3D2RX74-F1
#
_entry.id   AF-A0A3D2RX74-F1
#
_cell.length_a   1.000
_cell.length_b   1.000
_cell.length_c   1.000
_cell.angle_alpha   90.00
_cell.angle_beta   90.00
_cell.angle_gamma   90.00
#
_symmetry.space_group_name_H-M   'P 1'
#
loop_
_entity.id
_entity.type
_entity.pdbx_description
1 polymer ?
#
loop_
_entity_poly.entity_id
_entity_poly.type
_entity_poly.pdbx_seq_one_letter_code
_entity_poly.pdbx_strand_id
1 'polypeptide(L)'
;MGKPVKVLSVIFFVLVLIAAIFSEKDDLPEMFKQVGIAVLALNVTTMLLGFFTSRMVKLDLSQSITIAIESGIQNGTLAIVIATSVLNNAQMSITPAIYSLLMFVTGGFMMFRFGGKNGDVKLRIEKIASF
;
A
#
# COMPACT_ATOMS: atom_id res chain seq x y z
N MET A 1 -13.60 -14.97 -3.38
CA MET A 1 -14.25 -13.68 -3.02
C MET A 1 -15.35 -13.41 -4.02
N GLY A 2 -16.57 -13.15 -3.57
CA GLY A 2 -17.67 -12.81 -4.48
C GLY A 2 -17.33 -11.55 -5.29
N LYS A 3 -17.74 -11.53 -6.57
CA LYS A 3 -17.67 -10.33 -7.44
C LYS A 3 -18.10 -9.03 -6.72
N PRO A 4 -19.17 -8.99 -5.88
CA PRO A 4 -19.54 -7.76 -5.18
C PRO A 4 -18.49 -7.26 -4.18
N VAL A 5 -17.83 -8.16 -3.44
CA VAL A 5 -16.83 -7.78 -2.42
C VAL A 5 -15.61 -7.14 -3.08
N LYS A 6 -15.14 -7.69 -4.21
CA LYS A 6 -13.99 -7.13 -4.93
C LYS A 6 -14.27 -5.70 -5.41
N VAL A 7 -15.47 -5.47 -5.95
CA VAL A 7 -15.89 -4.13 -6.41
C VAL A 7 -15.99 -3.17 -5.23
N LEU A 8 -16.60 -3.60 -4.12
CA LEU A 8 -16.71 -2.78 -2.91
C LEU A 8 -15.33 -2.39 -2.34
N SER A 9 -14.38 -3.31 -2.28
CA SER A 9 -13.02 -3.02 -1.80
C SER A 9 -12.30 -2.00 -2.68
N VAL A 10 -12.44 -2.09 -4.01
CA VAL A 10 -11.84 -1.12 -4.94
C VAL A 10 -12.49 0.25 -4.79
N ILE A 11 -13.83 0.32 -4.69
CA ILE A 11 -14.54 1.58 -4.47
C ILE A 11 -14.10 2.22 -3.16
N PHE A 12 -14.08 1.44 -2.07
CA PHE A 12 -13.65 1.91 -0.76
C PHE A 12 -12.21 2.45 -0.80
N PHE A 13 -11.29 1.73 -1.45
CA PHE A 13 -9.91 2.17 -1.61
C PHE A 13 -9.81 3.52 -2.36
N VAL A 14 -10.52 3.66 -3.48
CA VAL A 14 -10.55 4.92 -4.24
C VAL A 14 -11.14 6.06 -3.42
N LEU A 15 -12.20 5.81 -2.65
CA LEU A 15 -12.80 6.80 -1.76
C LEU A 15 -11.83 7.28 -0.69
N VAL A 16 -11.11 6.36 -0.04
CA VAL A 16 -10.10 6.69 0.98
C VAL A 16 -8.98 7.53 0.35
N LEU A 17 -8.50 7.16 -0.85
CA LEU A 17 -7.48 7.92 -1.57
C LEU A 17 -7.94 9.36 -1.86
N ILE A 18 -9.16 9.53 -2.38
CA ILE A 18 -9.73 10.85 -2.68
C ILE A 18 -9.89 11.66 -1.40
N ALA A 19 -10.50 11.08 -0.35
CA ALA A 19 -10.71 11.76 0.91
C ALA A 19 -9.39 12.26 1.52
N ALA A 20 -8.35 11.42 1.49
CA ALA A 20 -7.04 11.77 2.03
C ALA A 20 -6.40 12.96 1.27
N ILE A 21 -6.53 13.03 -0.06
CA ILE A 21 -6.00 14.15 -0.85
C ILE A 21 -6.77 15.45 -0.55
N PHE A 22 -8.09 15.39 -0.43
CA PHE A 22 -8.92 16.58 -0.19
C PHE A 22 -8.75 17.17 1.21
N SER A 23 -8.44 16.35 2.22
CA SER A 23 -8.25 16.80 3.61
C SER A 23 -7.04 17.73 3.80
N GLU A 24 -6.02 17.64 2.96
CA GLU A 24 -4.72 18.31 3.16
C GLU A 24 -4.37 19.29 2.02
N LYS A 25 -5.29 19.55 1.09
CA LYS A 25 -5.04 20.17 -0.23
C LYS A 25 -4.29 21.52 -0.21
N ASP A 26 -4.45 22.32 0.84
CA ASP A 26 -3.93 23.69 0.89
C ASP A 26 -2.44 23.71 1.31
N ASP A 27 -2.05 22.81 2.24
CA ASP A 27 -0.66 22.66 2.72
C ASP A 27 0.12 21.57 1.95
N LEU A 28 -0.59 20.71 1.22
CA LEU A 28 -0.05 19.58 0.46
C LEU A 28 1.16 19.93 -0.41
N PRO A 29 1.12 21.00 -1.25
CA PRO A 29 2.18 21.26 -2.20
C PRO A 29 3.52 21.57 -1.52
N GLU A 30 3.47 22.28 -0.39
CA GLU A 30 4.66 22.68 0.34
C GLU A 30 5.25 21.51 1.13
N MET A 31 4.40 20.73 1.81
CA MET A 31 4.80 19.49 2.47
C MET A 31 5.41 18.48 1.49
N PHE A 32 4.84 18.35 0.28
CA PHE A 32 5.39 17.49 -0.77
C PHE A 32 6.78 17.93 -1.23
N LYS A 33 7.05 19.23 -1.36
CA LYS A 33 8.40 19.71 -1.71
C LYS A 33 9.43 19.36 -0.64
N GLN A 34 9.03 19.40 0.63
CA GLN A 34 9.93 19.13 1.75
C GLN A 34 10.33 17.66 1.84
N VAL A 35 9.36 16.73 1.73
CA VAL A 35 9.61 15.31 2.05
C VAL A 35 9.20 14.33 0.94
N GLY A 36 8.45 14.77 -0.07
CA GLY A 36 7.76 13.90 -1.03
C GLY A 36 8.67 12.92 -1.75
N ILE A 37 9.81 13.39 -2.28
CA ILE A 37 10.78 12.51 -2.97
C ILE A 37 11.39 11.50 -2.00
N ALA A 38 11.73 11.93 -0.78
CA ALA A 38 12.34 11.07 0.22
C ALA A 38 11.38 9.95 0.67
N VAL A 39 10.12 10.28 0.95
CA VAL A 39 9.13 9.27 1.36
C VAL A 39 8.71 8.36 0.20
N LEU A 40 8.68 8.86 -1.04
CA LEU A 40 8.44 8.02 -2.22
C LEU A 40 9.60 7.03 -2.43
N ALA A 41 10.84 7.51 -2.33
CA ALA A 41 12.03 6.67 -2.43
C ALA A 41 12.03 5.62 -1.32
N LEU A 42 11.68 5.99 -0.08
CA LEU A 42 11.54 5.06 1.03
C LEU A 42 10.50 3.99 0.71
N ASN A 43 9.29 4.38 0.26
CA ASN A 43 8.21 3.46 -0.06
C ASN A 43 8.57 2.47 -1.17
N VAL A 44 9.16 2.95 -2.26
CA VAL A 44 9.59 2.08 -3.36
C VAL A 44 10.70 1.14 -2.89
N THR A 45 11.65 1.65 -2.10
CA THR A 45 12.75 0.84 -1.57
C THR A 45 12.22 -0.26 -0.64
N THR A 46 11.28 0.04 0.26
CA THR A 46 10.70 -0.96 1.15
C THR A 46 9.91 -2.03 0.39
N MET A 47 9.15 -1.64 -0.64
CA MET A 47 8.48 -2.61 -1.53
C MET A 47 9.48 -3.51 -2.27
N LEU A 48 10.55 -2.93 -2.82
CA LEU A 48 11.61 -3.68 -3.51
C LEU A 48 12.31 -4.64 -2.54
N LEU A 49 12.65 -4.19 -1.34
CA LEU A 49 13.26 -5.03 -0.32
C LEU A 49 12.33 -6.18 0.08
N GLY A 50 11.04 -5.92 0.33
CA GLY A 50 10.06 -6.97 0.61
C GLY A 50 9.94 -8.00 -0.52
N PHE A 51 9.95 -7.53 -1.77
CA PHE A 51 9.97 -8.41 -2.94
C PHE A 51 11.26 -9.23 -3.03
N PHE A 52 12.43 -8.61 -3.02
CA PHE A 52 13.70 -9.32 -3.21
C PHE A 52 13.99 -10.29 -2.07
N THR A 53 13.72 -9.90 -0.82
CA THR A 53 13.90 -10.78 0.34
C THR A 53 13.00 -12.02 0.26
N SER A 54 11.72 -11.85 -0.11
CA SER A 54 10.81 -12.99 -0.33
C SER A 54 11.26 -13.89 -1.49
N ARG A 55 11.85 -13.33 -2.56
CA ARG A 55 12.47 -14.10 -3.64
C ARG A 55 13.72 -14.86 -3.20
N MET A 56 14.56 -14.29 -2.33
CA MET A 56 15.77 -14.94 -1.80
C MET A 56 15.43 -16.20 -0.98
N VAL A 57 14.34 -16.17 -0.23
CA VAL A 57 13.82 -17.34 0.51
C VAL A 57 12.90 -18.24 -0.33
N LYS A 58 12.87 -18.03 -1.66
CA LYS A 58 12.19 -18.88 -2.65
C LYS A 58 10.66 -18.99 -2.48
N LEU A 59 10.00 -17.95 -1.97
CA LEU A 59 8.53 -17.89 -1.93
C LEU A 59 7.93 -17.79 -3.33
N ASP A 60 6.66 -18.15 -3.49
CA ASP A 60 5.98 -18.03 -4.77
C ASP A 60 5.75 -16.54 -5.14
N LEU A 61 5.40 -16.30 -6.42
CA LEU A 61 5.22 -14.93 -6.92
C LEU A 61 4.09 -14.20 -6.20
N SER A 62 3.00 -14.88 -5.89
CA SER A 62 1.84 -14.30 -5.21
C SER A 62 2.21 -13.84 -3.80
N GLN A 63 2.89 -14.70 -3.04
CA GLN A 63 3.41 -14.39 -1.71
C GLN A 63 4.43 -13.25 -1.76
N SER A 64 5.31 -13.23 -2.77
CA SER A 64 6.33 -12.18 -2.91
C SER A 64 5.70 -10.81 -3.17
N ILE A 65 4.64 -10.76 -3.99
CA ILE A 65 3.87 -9.54 -4.24
C ILE A 65 3.12 -9.09 -2.98
N THR A 66 2.51 -10.03 -2.26
CA THR A 66 1.86 -9.73 -0.97
C THR A 66 2.85 -9.11 0.01
N ILE A 67 4.03 -9.72 0.20
CA ILE A 67 5.05 -9.21 1.12
C ILE A 67 5.54 -7.82 0.69
N ALA A 68 5.74 -7.59 -0.61
CA ALA A 68 6.12 -6.27 -1.12
C ALA A 68 5.07 -5.20 -0.78
N ILE A 69 3.78 -5.50 -1.00
CA ILE A 69 2.67 -4.57 -0.70
C ILE A 69 2.56 -4.32 0.81
N GLU A 70 2.59 -5.36 1.64
CA GLU A 70 2.52 -5.25 3.11
C GLU A 70 3.73 -4.50 3.70
N SER A 71 4.91 -4.59 3.07
CA SER A 71 6.09 -3.83 3.51
C SER A 71 6.02 -2.36 3.10
N GLY A 72 5.38 -2.07 1.96
CA GLY A 72 5.21 -0.72 1.42
C GLY A 72 4.05 0.05 2.06
N ILE A 73 2.93 -0.61 2.33
CA ILE A 73 1.77 0.01 2.96
C ILE A 73 1.95 -0.06 4.48
N GLN A 74 2.04 1.10 5.13
CA GLN A 74 2.27 1.21 6.57
C GLN A 74 1.09 1.85 7.29
N ASN A 75 1.09 1.80 8.63
CA ASN A 75 0.07 2.48 9.43
C ASN A 75 0.45 3.95 9.67
N GLY A 76 -0.01 4.82 8.77
CA GLY A 76 0.19 6.26 8.83
C GLY A 76 -0.32 6.93 10.12
N THR A 77 -1.51 6.53 10.57
CA THR A 77 -2.15 7.09 11.77
C THR A 77 -1.30 6.86 13.01
N LEU A 78 -0.81 5.63 13.20
CA LEU A 78 0.06 5.31 14.33
C LEU A 78 1.38 6.09 14.25
N ALA A 79 1.95 6.24 13.06
CA ALA A 79 3.17 7.02 12.88
C ALA A 79 2.99 8.52 13.20
N ILE A 80 1.84 9.11 12.83
CA ILE A 80 1.48 10.48 13.24
C ILE A 80 1.35 10.60 14.75
N VAL A 81 0.66 9.65 15.40
CA VAL A 81 0.51 9.63 16.87
C VAL A 81 1.87 9.51 17.55
N ILE A 82 2.77 8.67 17.04
CA ILE A 82 4.14 8.57 17.57
C ILE A 82 4.87 9.90 17.43
N ALA A 83 4.81 10.55 16.25
CA ALA A 83 5.47 11.83 16.03
C ALA A 83 4.98 12.93 16.99
N THR A 84 3.67 13.03 17.18
CA THR A 84 3.06 14.08 18.00
C THR A 84 3.12 13.80 19.49
N SER A 85 2.89 12.55 19.91
CA SER A 85 2.64 12.21 21.32
C SER A 85 3.85 11.59 22.02
N VAL A 86 4.63 10.77 21.29
CA VAL A 86 5.82 10.12 21.85
C VAL A 86 7.05 11.00 21.65
N LEU A 87 7.27 11.47 20.42
CA LEU A 87 8.42 12.31 20.06
C LEU A 87 8.18 13.79 20.38
N ASN A 88 6.95 14.18 20.75
CA ASN A 88 6.57 15.55 21.07
C ASN A 88 6.95 16.56 19.98
N ASN A 89 6.88 16.15 18.71
CA ASN A 89 7.26 16.96 17.57
C ASN A 89 6.19 16.90 16.48
N ALA A 90 5.30 17.90 16.48
CA ALA A 90 4.24 17.99 15.50
C ALA A 90 4.75 18.18 14.06
N GLN A 91 5.89 18.85 13.86
CA GLN A 91 6.48 19.01 12.52
C GLN A 91 6.91 17.66 11.92
N MET A 92 7.38 16.71 12.74
CA MET A 92 7.74 15.37 12.26
C MET A 92 6.53 14.60 11.69
N SER A 93 5.29 14.98 12.02
CA SER A 93 4.08 14.33 11.49
C SER A 93 3.84 14.56 10.00
N ILE A 94 4.49 15.58 9.41
CA ILE A 94 4.46 15.84 7.96
C ILE A 94 4.96 14.61 7.17
N THR A 95 6.01 13.94 7.66
CA THR A 95 6.59 12.76 6.99
C THR A 95 5.60 11.60 6.87
N PRO A 96 5.00 11.08 7.96
CA PRO A 96 4.00 10.02 7.85
C PRO A 96 2.71 10.46 7.15
N ALA A 97 2.31 11.74 7.21
CA ALA A 97 1.17 12.24 6.46
C ALA A 97 1.39 12.11 4.94
N ILE A 98 2.51 12.62 4.43
CA ILE A 98 2.84 12.54 2.99
C ILE A 98 3.13 11.09 2.56
N TYR A 99 3.82 10.30 3.40
CA TYR A 99 3.99 8.87 3.14
C TYR A 99 2.66 8.16 2.96
N SER A 100 1.67 8.44 3.83
CA SER A 100 0.35 7.79 3.80
C SER A 100 -0.42 8.05 2.51
N LEU A 101 -0.26 9.25 1.94
CA LEU A 101 -0.85 9.57 0.64
C LEU A 101 -0.15 8.82 -0.50
N LEU A 102 1.17 8.84 -0.51
CA LEU A 102 1.96 8.23 -1.58
C LEU A 102 1.91 6.70 -1.59
N MET A 103 1.87 6.05 -0.42
CA MET A 103 1.79 4.59 -0.33
C MET A 103 0.50 4.04 -0.92
N PHE A 104 -0.61 4.80 -0.91
CA PHE A 104 -1.83 4.40 -1.60
C PHE A 104 -1.69 4.50 -3.12
N VAL A 105 -0.96 5.50 -3.64
CA VAL A 105 -0.69 5.59 -5.08
C VAL A 105 0.16 4.40 -5.55
N THR A 106 1.27 4.12 -4.87
CA THR A 106 2.17 3.01 -5.24
C THR A 106 1.54 1.64 -5.00
N GLY A 107 0.84 1.45 -3.87
CA GLY A 107 0.11 0.22 -3.56
C GLY A 107 -1.06 -0.01 -4.52
N GLY A 108 -1.79 1.04 -4.87
CA GLY A 108 -2.84 1.03 -5.90
C GLY A 108 -2.29 0.60 -7.26
N PHE A 109 -1.15 1.17 -7.67
CA PHE A 109 -0.46 0.78 -8.90
C PHE A 109 -0.06 -0.71 -8.88
N MET A 110 0.51 -1.20 -7.78
CA MET A 110 0.87 -2.63 -7.63
C MET A 110 -0.37 -3.52 -7.72
N MET A 111 -1.45 -3.17 -7.02
CA MET A 111 -2.72 -3.91 -7.08
C MET A 111 -3.33 -3.91 -8.48
N PHE A 112 -3.27 -2.79 -9.21
CA PHE A 112 -3.73 -2.74 -10.60
C PHE A 112 -2.87 -3.62 -11.51
N ARG A 113 -1.54 -3.58 -11.35
CA ARG A 113 -0.58 -4.31 -12.19
C ARG A 113 -0.60 -5.82 -11.95
N PHE A 114 -0.87 -6.27 -10.73
CA PHE A 114 -0.79 -7.67 -10.31
C PHE A 114 -2.13 -8.30 -9.90
N GLY A 115 -3.21 -7.52 -9.77
CA GLY A 115 -4.53 -7.95 -9.29
C GLY A 115 -5.35 -8.80 -10.28
N GLY A 116 -4.72 -9.26 -11.36
CA GLY A 116 -5.32 -10.06 -12.42
C GLY A 116 -4.58 -11.39 -12.63
N LYS A 117 -4.95 -12.42 -11.86
CA LYS A 117 -4.81 -13.85 -12.21
C LYS A 117 -5.67 -14.69 -11.26
N ASN A 118 -6.96 -14.79 -11.58
CA ASN A 118 -7.93 -15.67 -10.90
C ASN A 118 -7.91 -17.12 -11.43
N GLY A 119 -6.90 -17.52 -12.21
CA GLY A 119 -6.82 -18.84 -12.83
C GLY A 119 -6.65 -19.99 -11.82
N ASP A 120 -5.94 -19.74 -10.72
CA ASP A 120 -5.42 -20.81 -9.87
C ASP A 120 -6.47 -21.40 -8.90
N VAL A 121 -7.46 -20.61 -8.48
CA VAL A 121 -8.54 -21.08 -7.61
C VAL A 121 -9.55 -21.93 -8.37
N LYS A 122 -9.84 -21.57 -9.63
CA LYS A 122 -10.78 -22.33 -10.47
C LYS A 122 -10.22 -23.71 -10.82
N LEU A 123 -8.92 -23.78 -11.15
CA LEU A 123 -8.22 -25.02 -11.45
C LEU A 123 -8.15 -25.98 -10.25
N ARG A 124 -7.98 -25.47 -9.02
CA ARG A 124 -7.99 -26.31 -7.82
C ARG A 124 -9.35 -26.90 -7.51
N ILE A 125 -10.44 -26.14 -7.72
CA ILE A 125 -11.81 -26.61 -7.47
C ILE A 125 -12.25 -27.63 -8.53
N GLU A 126 -11.94 -27.40 -9.81
CA GLU A 126 -12.23 -28.37 -10.89
C GLU A 126 -11.49 -29.70 -10.68
N LYS A 127 -10.25 -29.67 -10.18
CA LYS A 127 -9.47 -30.89 -9.87
C LYS A 127 -10.01 -31.68 -8.68
N ILE A 128 -10.72 -31.03 -7.76
CA ILE A 128 -11.34 -31.67 -6.59
C ILE A 128 -12.74 -32.19 -6.94
N ALA A 129 -13.46 -31.49 -7.82
CA ALA A 129 -14.79 -31.88 -8.30
C ALA A 129 -14.77 -32.97 -9.39
N SER A 130 -13.59 -33.34 -9.89
CA SER A 130 -13.40 -34.41 -10.88
C SER A 130 -13.06 -35.79 -10.27
N PHE A 131 -13.20 -35.94 -8.95
CA PHE A 131 -13.17 -37.21 -8.22
C PHE A 131 -14.54 -37.45 -7.59
#